data_AF-A0A6B3GLD8-F1
#
_entry.id   AF-A0A6B3GLD8-F1
#
_cell.length_a   1.000
_cell.length_b   1.000
_cell.length_c   1.000
_cell.angle_alpha   90.00
_cell.angle_beta   90.00
_cell.angle_gamma   90.00
#
_symmetry.space_group_name_H-M   'P 1'
#
loop_
_entity.id
_entity.type
_entity.pdbx_description
1 polymer ?
#
loop_
_entity_poly.entity_id
_entity_poly.type
_entity_poly.pdbx_seq_one_letter_code
_entity_poly.pdbx_strand_id
1 'polypeptide(L)'
;DKLRHYFNHPGFVGPMADGVLASLADLPEDVRAGAHIAFTTHSIPTSAADASGPAEAHGEGGAYVAEHLDVARLIIAAVRAETGVEHPWQLVYQSRSGAPHIPWL
;
A
#
# COMPACT_ATOMS: atom_id res chain seq x y z
N ASP A 1 24.96 12.77 1.49
CA ASP A 1 24.24 12.15 0.39
C ASP A 1 23.01 11.44 0.97
N LYS A 2 21.82 11.60 0.39
CA LYS A 2 20.61 10.91 0.88
C LYS A 2 20.41 9.66 0.05
N LEU A 3 20.28 8.51 0.70
CA LEU A 3 19.90 7.27 0.02
C LEU A 3 18.53 7.47 -0.65
N ARG A 4 18.33 6.80 -1.78
CA ARG A 4 17.04 6.75 -2.48
C ARG A 4 15.94 6.32 -1.52
N HIS A 5 14.75 6.89 -1.67
CA HIS A 5 13.55 6.40 -1.00
C HIS A 5 13.31 4.93 -1.37
N TYR A 6 13.22 4.07 -0.36
CA TYR A 6 13.34 2.61 -0.49
C TYR A 6 11.99 1.88 -0.41
N PHE A 7 10.87 2.61 -0.49
CA PHE A 7 9.52 2.07 -0.37
C PHE A 7 9.24 0.94 -1.36
N ASN A 8 9.79 1.01 -2.59
CA ASN A 8 9.63 0.00 -3.63
C ASN A 8 10.91 -0.82 -3.89
N HIS A 9 11.82 -0.87 -2.93
CA HIS A 9 13.03 -1.68 -3.07
C HIS A 9 12.66 -3.19 -3.14
N PRO A 10 13.31 -4.00 -4.01
CA PRO A 10 12.99 -5.44 -4.11
C PRO A 10 13.11 -6.20 -2.78
N GLY A 11 14.06 -5.80 -1.94
CA GLY A 11 14.22 -6.34 -0.59
C GLY A 11 13.09 -5.99 0.39
N PHE A 12 12.20 -5.05 0.04
CA PHE A 12 10.94 -4.79 0.76
C PHE A 12 9.77 -5.49 0.07
N VAL A 13 9.66 -5.36 -1.25
CA VAL A 13 8.53 -5.92 -2.03
C VAL A 13 8.44 -7.45 -1.90
N GLY A 14 9.57 -8.16 -2.01
CA GLY A 14 9.60 -9.63 -1.95
C GLY A 14 8.99 -10.18 -0.65
N PRO A 15 9.54 -9.83 0.52
CA PRO A 15 8.99 -10.28 1.80
C PRO A 15 7.51 -9.91 2.03
N MET A 16 7.07 -8.75 1.51
CA MET A 16 5.66 -8.35 1.59
C MET A 16 4.77 -9.24 0.71
N ALA A 17 5.22 -9.58 -0.50
CA ALA A 17 4.49 -10.53 -1.36
C ALA A 17 4.43 -11.93 -0.73
N ASP A 18 5.53 -12.40 -0.13
CA ASP A 18 5.56 -13.68 0.60
C ASP A 18 4.53 -13.72 1.73
N GLY A 19 4.41 -12.62 2.48
CA GLY A 19 3.40 -12.49 3.55
C GLY A 19 1.97 -12.54 3.03
N VAL A 20 1.68 -11.92 1.88
CA VAL A 20 0.36 -11.99 1.23
C VAL A 20 0.08 -13.42 0.75
N LEU A 21 1.04 -14.06 0.09
CA LEU A 21 0.90 -15.45 -0.39
C LEU A 21 0.63 -16.43 0.75
N ALA A 22 1.36 -16.29 1.86
CA ALA A 22 1.13 -17.09 3.06
C ALA A 22 -0.29 -16.86 3.62
N SER A 23 -0.73 -15.61 3.71
CA SER A 23 -2.07 -15.28 4.21
C SER A 23 -3.19 -15.82 3.30
N LEU A 24 -2.99 -15.81 1.98
CA LEU A 24 -3.92 -16.42 1.03
C LEU A 24 -3.96 -17.95 1.17
N ALA A 25 -2.81 -18.59 1.41
CA ALA A 25 -2.73 -20.04 1.61
C ALA A 25 -3.54 -20.52 2.84
N ASP A 26 -3.64 -19.68 3.88
CA ASP A 26 -4.43 -19.96 5.08
C ASP A 26 -5.95 -19.92 4.85
N LEU A 27 -6.41 -19.33 3.74
CA LEU A 27 -7.83 -19.31 3.38
C LEU A 27 -8.29 -20.66 2.82
N PRO A 28 -9.56 -21.06 3.06
CA PRO A 28 -10.17 -22.18 2.36
C PRO A 28 -10.10 -22.01 0.84
N GLU A 29 -9.89 -23.11 0.12
CA GLU A 29 -9.63 -23.10 -1.33
C GLU A 29 -10.76 -22.45 -2.14
N ASP A 30 -12.01 -22.67 -1.74
CA ASP A 30 -13.21 -22.19 -2.41
C ASP A 30 -13.41 -20.68 -2.33
N VAL A 31 -12.81 -20.01 -1.33
CA VAL A 31 -12.87 -18.56 -1.17
C VAL A 31 -11.58 -17.84 -1.52
N ARG A 32 -10.45 -18.56 -1.57
CA ARG A 32 -9.11 -17.98 -1.75
C ARG A 32 -9.04 -17.08 -2.98
N ALA A 33 -9.47 -17.57 -4.14
CA ALA A 33 -9.37 -16.82 -5.40
C ALA A 33 -10.19 -15.52 -5.40
N GLY A 34 -11.28 -15.46 -4.61
CA GLY A 34 -12.13 -14.28 -4.48
C GLY A 34 -11.72 -13.32 -3.35
N ALA A 35 -10.63 -13.59 -2.63
CA ALA A 35 -10.22 -12.78 -1.50
C ALA A 35 -9.85 -11.34 -1.93
N HIS A 36 -10.34 -10.35 -1.18
CA HIS A 36 -9.98 -8.95 -1.33
C HIS A 36 -8.79 -8.60 -0.45
N ILE A 37 -7.81 -7.89 -1.00
CA ILE A 37 -6.58 -7.50 -0.28
C ILE A 37 -6.65 -6.03 0.11
N ALA A 38 -6.55 -5.75 1.40
CA ALA A 38 -6.45 -4.40 1.92
C ALA A 38 -5.00 -4.08 2.30
N PHE A 39 -4.31 -3.26 1.49
CA PHE A 39 -3.02 -2.71 1.86
C PHE A 39 -3.26 -1.58 2.85
N THR A 40 -2.88 -1.77 4.10
CA THR A 40 -3.14 -0.81 5.17
C THR A 40 -1.92 0.03 5.52
N THR A 41 -2.10 1.33 5.69
CA THR A 41 -1.06 2.24 6.19
C THR A 41 -1.63 3.24 7.20
N HIS A 42 -0.76 3.88 7.98
CA HIS A 42 -1.18 4.88 8.98
C HIS A 42 -1.68 6.14 8.28
N SER A 43 -2.94 6.53 8.52
CA SER A 43 -3.48 7.79 8.02
C SER A 43 -2.66 8.99 8.53
N ILE A 44 -2.65 10.05 7.75
CA ILE A 44 -2.08 11.36 8.10
C ILE A 44 -3.09 12.46 7.70
N PRO A 45 -2.99 13.68 8.27
CA PRO A 45 -3.80 14.81 7.81
C PRO A 45 -3.63 15.01 6.30
N THR A 46 -4.72 15.31 5.59
CA THR A 46 -4.69 15.49 4.13
C THR A 46 -3.65 16.52 3.71
N SER A 47 -3.54 17.64 4.42
CA SER A 47 -2.53 18.67 4.15
C SER A 47 -1.08 18.17 4.29
N ALA A 48 -0.83 17.20 5.18
CA ALA A 48 0.50 16.60 5.34
C ALA A 48 0.80 15.61 4.21
N ALA A 49 -0.22 14.88 3.74
CA ALA A 49 -0.10 14.06 2.53
C ALA A 49 0.16 14.95 1.31
N ASP A 50 -0.58 16.05 1.17
CA ASP A 50 -0.47 16.92 -0.01
C ASP A 50 0.90 17.59 -0.15
N ALA A 51 1.58 17.82 0.96
CA ALA A 51 2.91 18.42 1.01
C ALA A 51 4.06 17.38 1.07
N SER A 52 3.75 16.09 0.91
CA SER A 52 4.75 15.02 1.02
C SER A 52 5.60 14.86 -0.25
N GLY A 53 6.91 14.68 -0.07
CA GLY A 53 7.87 14.51 -1.17
C GLY A 53 8.46 15.82 -1.72
N PRO A 54 9.18 15.75 -2.85
CA PRO A 54 9.67 16.93 -3.57
C PRO A 54 8.52 17.86 -3.98
N ALA A 55 8.80 19.15 -4.18
CA ALA A 55 7.78 20.15 -4.48
C ALA A 55 6.97 19.83 -5.74
N GLU A 56 7.58 19.16 -6.72
CA GLU A 56 6.96 18.73 -7.97
C GLU A 56 5.95 17.59 -7.77
N ALA A 57 6.03 16.89 -6.63
CA ALA A 57 5.12 15.82 -6.23
C ALA A 57 4.02 16.31 -5.26
N HIS A 58 3.99 17.60 -4.89
CA HIS A 58 2.93 18.15 -4.04
C HIS A 58 1.60 18.21 -4.81
N GLY A 59 0.49 18.08 -4.08
CA GLY A 59 -0.86 17.93 -4.63
C GLY A 59 -1.61 16.80 -3.96
N GLU A 60 -2.82 16.47 -4.40
CA GLU A 60 -3.69 15.48 -3.75
C GLU A 60 -2.95 14.18 -3.37
N GLY A 61 -2.75 13.96 -2.07
CA GLY A 61 -2.07 12.79 -1.49
C GLY A 61 -0.54 12.77 -1.57
N GLY A 62 0.05 13.62 -2.43
CA GLY A 62 1.48 13.78 -2.61
C GLY A 62 2.29 12.49 -2.83
N ALA A 63 3.59 12.53 -2.50
CA ALA A 63 4.43 11.33 -2.56
C ALA A 63 3.97 10.24 -1.58
N TYR A 64 3.34 10.59 -0.46
CA TYR A 64 2.86 9.64 0.54
C TYR A 64 1.88 8.64 -0.08
N VAL A 65 0.82 9.13 -0.72
CA VAL A 65 -0.16 8.24 -1.37
C VAL A 65 0.44 7.57 -2.60
N ALA A 66 1.21 8.31 -3.41
CA ALA A 66 1.81 7.78 -4.63
C ALA A 66 2.78 6.61 -4.37
N GLU A 67 3.66 6.74 -3.38
CA GLU A 67 4.63 5.70 -2.99
C GLU A 67 3.93 4.45 -2.41
N HIS A 68 2.89 4.62 -1.59
CA HIS A 68 2.10 3.50 -1.06
C HIS A 68 1.34 2.75 -2.17
N LEU A 69 0.75 3.48 -3.12
CA LEU A 69 0.09 2.87 -4.26
C LEU A 69 1.10 2.14 -5.17
N ASP A 70 2.29 2.70 -5.39
CA ASP A 70 3.32 2.05 -6.20
C ASP A 70 3.79 0.73 -5.58
N VAL A 71 4.12 0.72 -4.28
CA VAL A 71 4.52 -0.53 -3.62
C VAL A 71 3.38 -1.55 -3.56
N ALA A 72 2.12 -1.13 -3.34
CA ALA A 72 0.96 -2.01 -3.38
C ALA A 72 0.80 -2.66 -4.77
N ARG A 73 0.97 -1.90 -5.85
CA ARG A 73 0.95 -2.41 -7.23
C ARG A 73 2.05 -3.44 -7.48
N LEU A 74 3.26 -3.21 -6.97
CA LEU A 74 4.37 -4.15 -7.13
C LEU A 74 4.12 -5.45 -6.37
N ILE A 75 3.62 -5.37 -5.14
CA ILE A 75 3.29 -6.55 -4.33
C ILE A 75 2.20 -7.37 -5.00
N ILE A 76 1.08 -6.74 -5.41
CA ILE A 76 -0.03 -7.48 -6.02
C ILE A 76 0.34 -8.06 -7.39
N ALA A 77 1.20 -7.39 -8.16
CA ALA A 77 1.74 -7.93 -9.39
C ALA A 77 2.59 -9.18 -9.16
N ALA A 78 3.42 -9.18 -8.11
CA ALA A 78 4.20 -10.36 -7.71
C ALA A 78 3.30 -11.53 -7.28
N VAL A 79 2.27 -11.25 -6.48
CA VAL A 79 1.27 -12.26 -6.08
C VAL A 79 0.54 -12.85 -7.29
N ARG A 80 0.13 -12.01 -8.25
CA ARG A 80 -0.50 -12.46 -9.50
C ARG A 80 0.45 -13.31 -10.35
N ALA A 81 1.73 -12.96 -10.41
CA ALA A 81 2.73 -13.73 -11.15
C ALA A 81 2.93 -15.13 -10.57
N GLU A 82 2.89 -15.26 -9.24
CA GLU A 82 3.06 -16.55 -8.55
C GLU A 82 1.79 -17.42 -8.61
N THR A 83 0.62 -16.82 -8.41
CA THR A 83 -0.65 -17.55 -8.26
C THR A 83 -1.44 -17.71 -9.56
N GLY A 84 -1.18 -16.85 -10.55
CA GLY A 84 -2.04 -16.71 -11.74
C GLY A 84 -3.39 -16.04 -11.47
N VAL A 85 -3.66 -15.59 -10.23
CA VAL A 85 -4.94 -15.00 -9.82
C VAL A 85 -4.81 -13.49 -9.67
N GLU A 86 -5.79 -12.76 -10.19
CA GLU A 86 -5.91 -11.32 -9.98
C GLU A 86 -6.88 -11.05 -8.84
N HIS A 87 -6.34 -10.64 -7.68
CA HIS A 87 -7.15 -10.29 -6.52
C HIS A 87 -7.55 -8.81 -6.55
N PRO A 88 -8.81 -8.48 -6.24
CA PRO A 88 -9.21 -7.10 -6.01
C PRO A 88 -8.47 -6.55 -4.78
N TRP A 89 -7.99 -5.31 -4.86
CA TRP A 89 -7.26 -4.69 -3.76
C TRP A 89 -7.53 -3.20 -3.64
N GLN A 90 -7.30 -2.66 -2.44
CA GLN A 90 -7.36 -1.24 -2.14
C GLN A 90 -6.25 -0.82 -1.18
N LEU A 91 -5.78 0.42 -1.31
CA LEU A 91 -5.02 1.10 -0.26
C LEU A 91 -6.04 1.69 0.74
N VAL A 92 -5.89 1.36 2.01
CA VAL A 92 -6.77 1.83 3.10
C VAL A 92 -5.93 2.44 4.22
N TYR A 93 -6.56 3.35 4.98
CA TYR A 93 -5.88 4.13 6.01
C TYR A 93 -6.44 3.81 7.40
N GLN A 94 -5.55 3.66 8.38
CA GLN A 94 -5.91 3.35 9.77
C GLN A 94 -5.33 4.38 10.75
N SER A 95 -5.67 4.27 12.04
CA SER A 95 -5.07 5.06 13.11
C SER A 95 -5.31 6.58 13.06
N ARG A 96 -6.41 7.05 12.43
CA ARG A 96 -6.82 8.46 12.52
C ARG A 96 -6.95 8.86 13.99
N SER A 97 -6.22 9.90 14.38
CA SER A 97 -6.24 10.44 15.74
C SER A 97 -6.10 11.96 15.70
N GLY A 98 -6.90 12.69 16.48
CA GLY A 98 -6.84 14.15 16.53
C GLY A 98 -8.21 14.81 16.39
N ALA A 99 -8.21 16.13 16.18
CA ALA A 99 -9.44 16.93 16.19
C ALA A 99 -10.39 16.51 15.05
N PRO A 100 -11.70 16.33 15.30
CA PRO A 100 -12.66 15.84 14.30
C PRO A 100 -12.77 16.67 13.02
N HIS A 101 -12.44 17.97 13.08
CA HIS A 101 -12.56 18.92 11.98
C HIS A 101 -11.35 18.93 11.03
N ILE A 102 -10.24 18.30 11.42
CA ILE A 102 -9.09 18.15 10.53
C ILE A 102 -9.39 16.99 9.57
N PRO A 103 -9.26 17.17 8.25
CA PRO A 103 -9.42 16.08 7.28
C PRO A 103 -8.18 15.18 7.26
N TRP A 104 -8.41 13.88 7.07
CA TRP A 104 -7.40 12.82 7.03
C TRP A 104 -7.67 11.95 5.81
N LEU A 105 -6.62 11.25 5.36
CA LEU A 105 -6.75 10.18 4.35
C LEU A 105 -7.61 9.02 4.85
#